data_AF-A0AAN4ZEA8-F1
#
_entry.id   AF-A0AAN4ZEA8-F1
#
_cell.length_a   1.000
_cell.length_b   1.000
_cell.length_c   1.000
_cell.angle_alpha   90.00
_cell.angle_beta   90.00
_cell.angle_gamma   90.00
#
_symmetry.space_group_name_H-M   'P 1'
#
loop_
_entity.id
_entity.type
_entity.pdbx_description
1 polymer ?
#
loop_
_entity_poly.entity_id
_entity_poly.type
_entity_poly.pdbx_seq_one_letter_code
_entity_poly.pdbx_strand_id
1 'polypeptide(L)'
;TFFKVYFIFYSQVLGKFEFTTLWSLLFYGILFALGISTFFGLLETSISALTDQFKFARKHRVITILLLCFVGLGAGFVQCTRIGFLIFYILDVRVLPLMAQIMVGLQLLAIACYGPRNFYRDISASMGKKVNFFGYFVSPYGLVVRICQFVLSPVLIIYGTYRQWIGAEI
;
A
#
# COMPACT_ATOMS: atom_id res chain seq x y z
N THR A 1 -15.40 2.35 -8.30
CA THR A 1 -16.10 1.12 -8.75
C THR A 1 -16.11 0.03 -7.68
N PHE A 2 -15.01 -0.26 -7.01
CA PHE A 2 -14.90 -1.34 -6.00
C PHE A 2 -15.93 -1.27 -4.85
N PHE A 3 -16.15 -0.11 -4.24
CA PHE A 3 -17.13 0.05 -3.15
C PHE A 3 -18.53 -0.47 -3.53
N LYS A 4 -19.01 -0.14 -4.74
CA LYS A 4 -20.33 -0.58 -5.22
C LYS A 4 -20.39 -2.10 -5.39
N VAL A 5 -19.30 -2.73 -5.83
CA VAL A 5 -19.25 -4.19 -5.99
C VAL A 5 -19.44 -4.86 -4.63
N TYR A 6 -18.59 -4.53 -3.64
CA TYR A 6 -18.59 -5.24 -2.36
C TYR A 6 -19.78 -4.91 -1.45
N PHE A 7 -20.30 -3.68 -1.45
CA PHE A 7 -21.39 -3.31 -0.53
C PHE A 7 -22.78 -3.37 -1.15
N ILE A 8 -22.91 -3.18 -2.47
CA ILE A 8 -24.23 -3.14 -3.14
C ILE A 8 -24.47 -4.43 -3.92
N PHE A 9 -23.54 -4.83 -4.77
CA PHE A 9 -23.76 -6.01 -5.61
C PHE A 9 -23.65 -7.31 -4.81
N TYR A 10 -22.61 -7.46 -3.99
CA TYR A 10 -22.44 -8.66 -3.17
C TYR A 10 -23.55 -8.83 -2.13
N SER A 11 -24.06 -7.75 -1.53
CA SER A 11 -25.20 -7.85 -0.61
C SER A 11 -26.49 -8.33 -1.32
N GLN A 12 -26.73 -7.88 -2.54
CA GLN A 12 -27.86 -8.35 -3.37
C GLN A 12 -27.74 -9.82 -3.76
N VAL A 13 -26.52 -10.31 -4.02
CA VAL A 13 -26.27 -11.72 -4.33
C VAL A 13 -26.40 -12.57 -3.06
N LEU A 14 -25.87 -12.10 -1.93
CA LEU A 14 -25.90 -12.81 -0.66
C LEU A 14 -27.33 -13.02 -0.13
N GLY A 15 -28.24 -12.08 -0.43
CA GLY A 15 -29.66 -12.18 -0.10
C GLY A 15 -30.44 -13.29 -0.83
N LYS A 16 -29.82 -13.96 -1.80
CA LYS A 16 -30.44 -15.09 -2.53
C LYS A 16 -30.08 -16.46 -1.94
N PHE A 17 -29.17 -16.54 -0.97
CA PHE A 17 -28.80 -17.80 -0.32
C PHE A 17 -29.74 -18.12 0.84
N GLU A 18 -30.05 -19.41 1.02
CA GLU A 18 -31.00 -19.92 2.02
C GLU A 18 -30.61 -19.58 3.48
N PHE A 19 -29.31 -19.42 3.77
CA PHE A 19 -28.79 -18.98 5.07
C PHE A 19 -28.19 -17.57 5.03
N THR A 20 -28.94 -16.59 4.52
CA THR A 20 -28.47 -15.21 4.26
C THR A 20 -27.72 -14.58 5.45
N THR A 21 -28.19 -14.79 6.69
CA THR A 21 -27.58 -14.22 7.90
C THR A 21 -26.16 -14.73 8.15
N LEU A 22 -25.93 -16.04 8.01
CA LEU A 22 -24.61 -16.64 8.21
C LEU A 22 -23.64 -16.18 7.11
N TRP A 23 -24.07 -16.19 5.85
CA TRP A 23 -23.23 -15.79 4.73
C TRP A 23 -22.86 -14.30 4.76
N SER A 24 -23.80 -13.44 5.15
CA SER A 24 -23.53 -12.00 5.31
C SER A 24 -22.55 -11.75 6.46
N LEU A 25 -22.69 -12.45 7.59
CA LEU A 25 -21.75 -12.32 8.72
C LEU A 25 -20.34 -12.75 8.33
N LEU A 26 -20.17 -13.89 7.66
CA LEU A 26 -18.85 -14.34 7.20
C LEU A 26 -18.23 -13.35 6.22
N PHE A 27 -19.01 -12.85 5.26
CA PHE A 27 -18.51 -11.92 4.24
C PHE A 27 -18.02 -10.60 4.86
N TYR A 28 -18.83 -9.95 5.69
CA TYR A 28 -18.42 -8.71 6.35
C TYR A 28 -17.34 -8.96 7.41
N GLY A 29 -17.34 -10.12 8.06
CA GLY A 29 -16.27 -10.52 8.99
C GLY A 29 -14.91 -10.63 8.32
N ILE A 30 -14.84 -11.25 7.13
CA ILE A 30 -13.61 -11.31 6.33
C ILE A 30 -13.19 -9.91 5.87
N LEU A 31 -14.12 -9.08 5.38
CA LEU A 31 -13.81 -7.70 5.00
C LEU A 31 -13.27 -6.89 6.17
N PHE A 32 -13.84 -7.07 7.37
CA PHE A 32 -13.36 -6.41 8.59
C PHE A 32 -11.96 -6.90 9.00
N ALA A 33 -11.72 -8.22 8.96
CA ALA A 33 -10.41 -8.81 9.27
C ALA A 33 -9.31 -8.37 8.28
N LEU A 34 -9.66 -8.23 7.00
CA LEU A 34 -8.75 -7.72 5.97
C LEU A 34 -8.44 -6.24 6.17
N GLY A 35 -9.45 -5.45 6.56
CA GLY A 35 -9.27 -4.05 6.93
C GLY A 35 -8.33 -3.90 8.12
N ILE A 36 -8.64 -4.55 9.25
CA ILE A 36 -7.91 -4.37 10.51
C ILE A 36 -6.44 -4.79 10.41
N SER A 37 -6.14 -5.86 9.69
CA SER A 37 -4.76 -6.32 9.47
C SER A 37 -3.95 -5.30 8.66
N THR A 38 -4.55 -4.71 7.62
CA THR A 38 -3.92 -3.66 6.82
C THR A 38 -3.70 -2.38 7.64
N PHE A 39 -4.69 -1.97 8.44
CA PHE A 39 -4.56 -0.80 9.32
C PHE A 39 -3.44 -0.98 10.35
N PHE A 40 -3.33 -2.17 10.95
CA PHE A 40 -2.24 -2.46 11.89
C PHE A 40 -0.87 -2.37 11.22
N GLY A 41 -0.72 -2.88 9.99
CA GLY A 41 0.51 -2.74 9.22
C GLY A 41 0.87 -1.28 8.91
N LEU A 42 -0.12 -0.46 8.53
CA LEU A 42 0.09 0.97 8.27
C LEU A 42 0.47 1.75 9.54
N LEU A 43 -0.15 1.43 10.67
CA LEU A 43 0.18 2.05 11.95
C LEU A 43 1.59 1.67 12.40
N GLU A 44 1.94 0.38 12.42
CA GLU A 44 3.28 -0.07 12.84
C GLU A 44 4.39 0.47 11.95
N THR A 45 4.20 0.50 10.62
CA THR A 45 5.19 1.09 9.70
C THR A 45 5.40 2.58 9.97
N SER A 46 4.33 3.32 10.24
CA SER A 46 4.41 4.75 10.59
C SER A 46 5.10 4.97 11.94
N ILE A 47 4.79 4.14 12.94
CA ILE A 47 5.42 4.19 14.28
C ILE A 47 6.91 3.88 14.17
N SER A 48 7.28 2.86 13.39
CA SER A 48 8.68 2.49 13.17
C SER A 48 9.44 3.64 12.49
N ALA A 49 8.88 4.19 11.40
CA ALA A 49 9.50 5.30 10.68
C ALA A 49 9.76 6.52 11.59
N LEU A 50 8.78 6.88 12.44
CA LEU A 50 8.95 7.97 13.41
C LEU A 50 10.00 7.66 14.48
N THR A 51 10.03 6.42 14.96
CA THR A 51 10.96 5.96 16.01
C THR A 51 12.40 5.88 15.51
N ASP A 52 12.58 5.57 14.23
CA ASP A 52 13.89 5.50 13.59
C ASP A 52 14.48 6.90 13.36
N GLN A 53 13.66 7.87 12.92
CA GLN A 53 14.11 9.24 12.64
C GLN A 53 14.27 10.11 13.90
N PHE A 54 13.37 9.99 14.89
CA PHE A 54 13.35 10.87 16.05
C PHE A 54 13.74 10.15 17.35
N LYS A 55 14.83 10.59 17.98
CA LYS A 55 15.26 10.09 19.31
C LYS A 55 14.21 10.30 20.40
N PHE A 56 13.42 11.38 20.32
CA PHE A 56 12.33 11.66 21.24
C PHE A 56 11.19 10.65 21.11
N ALA A 57 10.77 10.34 19.88
CA ALA A 57 9.73 9.35 19.59
C ALA A 57 10.13 7.95 20.08
N ARG A 58 11.43 7.62 20.00
CA ARG A 58 12.00 6.38 20.54
C ARG A 58 11.91 6.29 22.07
N LYS A 59 12.22 7.37 22.78
CA LYS A 59 12.14 7.42 24.24
C LYS A 59 10.68 7.36 24.74
N HIS A 60 9.75 7.92 23.98
CA HIS A 60 8.34 8.03 24.32
C HIS A 60 7.44 7.33 23.30
N ARG A 61 7.70 6.04 23.04
CA ARG A 61 6.96 5.25 22.04
C ARG A 61 5.44 5.30 22.27
N VAL A 62 5.00 5.17 23.52
CA VAL A 62 3.57 5.19 23.89
C VAL A 62 2.89 6.51 23.52
N ILE A 63 3.57 7.65 23.74
CA ILE A 63 3.05 8.97 23.42
C ILE A 63 2.95 9.14 21.89
N THR A 64 3.95 8.66 21.15
CA THR A 64 3.94 8.68 19.68
C THR A 64 2.76 7.87 19.11
N ILE A 65 2.48 6.70 19.68
CA ILE A 65 1.34 5.86 19.29
C ILE A 65 0.02 6.58 19.57
N LEU A 66 -0.14 7.13 20.78
CA LEU A 66 -1.36 7.88 21.13
C LEU A 66 -1.59 9.06 20.19
N LEU A 67 -0.56 9.84 19.90
CA LEU A 67 -0.64 10.97 18.98
C LEU A 67 -1.05 10.51 17.58
N LEU A 68 -0.46 9.44 17.06
CA LEU A 68 -0.83 8.88 15.75
C LEU A 68 -2.28 8.39 15.73
N CYS A 69 -2.74 7.73 16.80
CA CYS A 69 -4.14 7.34 16.96
C CYS A 69 -5.09 8.55 16.99
N PHE A 70 -4.73 9.64 17.68
CA PHE A 70 -5.53 10.87 17.68
C PHE A 70 -5.61 11.53 16.29
N VAL A 71 -4.50 11.56 15.56
CA VAL A 71 -4.48 12.05 14.17
C VAL A 71 -5.35 11.16 13.27
N GLY A 72 -5.24 9.84 13.41
CA GLY A 72 -6.07 8.88 12.69
C GLY A 72 -7.56 9.01 13.01
N LEU A 73 -7.91 9.25 14.28
CA LEU A 73 -9.28 9.50 14.72
C LEU A 73 -9.84 10.79 14.08
N GLY A 74 -9.04 11.86 14.05
CA GLY A 74 -9.43 13.12 13.39
C GLY A 74 -9.67 12.93 11.88
N ALA A 75 -8.76 12.23 11.20
CA ALA A 75 -8.93 11.92 9.78
C ALA A 75 -10.15 11.04 9.51
N GLY A 76 -10.43 10.07 10.39
CA GLY A 76 -11.64 9.25 10.34
C GLY A 76 -12.92 10.07 10.55
N PHE A 77 -12.88 11.01 11.50
CA PHE A 77 -14.03 11.89 11.78
C PHE A 77 -14.42 12.75 10.57
N VAL A 78 -13.43 13.33 9.88
CA VAL A 78 -13.68 14.10 8.64
C VAL A 78 -14.32 13.22 7.56
N GLN A 79 -13.91 11.96 7.45
CA GLN A 79 -14.47 11.02 6.47
C GLN A 79 -15.90 10.56 6.81
N CYS A 80 -16.34 10.66 8.06
CA CYS A 80 -17.72 10.37 8.46
C CYS A 80 -18.71 11.51 8.13
N THR A 81 -18.23 12.68 7.67
CA THR A 81 -19.09 13.81 7.29
C THR A 81 -19.78 13.58 5.93
N ARG A 82 -20.79 14.40 5.60
CA ARG A 82 -21.52 14.31 4.30
C ARG A 82 -20.61 14.43 3.07
N ILE A 83 -19.48 15.13 3.20
CA ILE A 83 -18.49 15.35 2.13
C ILE A 83 -17.42 14.24 2.14
N GLY A 84 -17.40 13.39 3.17
CA GLY A 84 -16.37 12.38 3.38
C GLY A 84 -16.19 11.41 2.22
N PHE A 85 -17.28 10.94 1.60
CA PHE A 85 -17.19 10.06 0.44
C PHE A 85 -16.52 10.73 -0.77
N LEU A 86 -16.73 12.04 -0.98
CA LEU A 86 -16.07 12.79 -2.04
C LEU A 86 -14.56 12.91 -1.78
N ILE A 87 -14.17 13.21 -0.55
CA ILE A 87 -12.77 13.29 -0.13
C ILE A 87 -12.09 11.92 -0.33
N PHE A 88 -12.73 10.85 0.11
CA PHE A 88 -12.27 9.48 -0.10
C PHE A 88 -12.09 9.15 -1.58
N TYR A 89 -13.07 9.50 -2.42
CA TYR A 89 -13.01 9.26 -3.86
C TYR A 89 -11.84 9.99 -4.54
N ILE A 90 -11.61 11.27 -4.20
CA ILE A 90 -10.49 12.04 -4.76
C ILE A 90 -9.15 11.47 -4.29
N LEU A 91 -9.05 11.07 -3.01
CA LEU A 91 -7.85 10.45 -2.47
C LEU A 91 -7.52 9.13 -3.18
N ASP A 92 -8.50 8.24 -3.35
CA ASP A 92 -8.33 6.93 -3.97
C ASP A 92 -7.98 7.01 -5.46
N VAL A 93 -8.68 7.88 -6.20
CA VAL A 93 -8.54 7.94 -7.66
C VAL A 93 -7.37 8.81 -8.11
N ARG A 94 -7.02 9.87 -7.37
CA ARG A 94 -6.00 10.84 -7.79
C ARG A 94 -4.77 10.87 -6.89
N VAL A 95 -4.95 10.99 -5.58
CA VAL A 95 -3.83 11.28 -4.66
C VAL A 95 -2.95 10.05 -4.40
N LEU A 96 -3.55 8.91 -4.02
CA LEU A 96 -2.80 7.70 -3.68
C LEU A 96 -1.97 7.17 -4.88
N PRO A 97 -2.50 7.09 -6.11
CA PRO A 97 -1.71 6.65 -7.26
C PRO A 97 -0.54 7.59 -7.57
N LEU A 98 -0.76 8.91 -7.50
CA LEU A 98 0.27 9.91 -7.76
C LEU A 98 1.39 9.84 -6.70
N MET A 99 1.04 9.74 -5.42
CA MET A 99 2.03 9.60 -4.34
C MET A 99 2.83 8.30 -4.49
N ALA A 100 2.18 7.19 -4.86
CA ALA A 100 2.85 5.93 -5.12
C ALA A 100 3.84 6.03 -6.30
N GLN A 101 3.46 6.70 -7.40
CA GLN A 101 4.35 6.90 -8.55
C GLN A 101 5.60 7.74 -8.19
N ILE A 102 5.42 8.81 -7.41
CA ILE A 102 6.54 9.64 -6.95
C ILE A 102 7.48 8.83 -6.04
N MET A 103 6.93 8.06 -5.10
CA MET A 103 7.73 7.21 -4.20
C MET A 103 8.56 6.17 -4.97
N VAL A 104 7.94 5.47 -5.94
CA VAL A 104 8.66 4.50 -6.78
C VAL A 104 9.72 5.20 -7.64
N GLY A 105 9.41 6.36 -8.22
CA GLY A 105 10.37 7.15 -9.00
C GLY A 105 11.60 7.56 -8.18
N LEU A 106 11.39 8.06 -6.95
CA LEU A 106 12.48 8.40 -6.03
C LEU A 106 13.31 7.17 -5.65
N GLN A 107 12.66 6.03 -5.44
CA GLN A 107 13.35 4.78 -5.11
C GLN A 107 14.24 4.28 -6.27
N LEU A 108 13.78 4.40 -7.51
CA LEU A 108 14.59 4.08 -8.69
C LEU A 108 15.79 5.02 -8.83
N LEU A 109 15.59 6.32 -8.59
CA LEU A 109 16.67 7.30 -8.60
C LEU A 109 17.71 7.01 -7.51
N ALA A 110 17.27 6.65 -6.31
CA ALA A 110 18.16 6.25 -5.22
C ALA A 110 19.00 5.01 -5.58
N ILE A 111 18.39 3.98 -6.19
CA ILE A 111 19.11 2.78 -6.65
C ILE A 111 20.10 3.13 -7.78
N ALA A 112 19.71 4.00 -8.70
CA ALA A 112 20.58 4.45 -9.79
C ALA A 112 21.81 5.21 -9.26
N CYS A 113 21.63 6.11 -8.29
CA CYS A 113 22.71 6.86 -7.64
C CYS A 113 23.63 5.98 -6.79
N TYR A 114 23.08 5.02 -6.03
CA TYR A 114 23.86 4.07 -5.22
C TYR A 114 24.65 3.06 -6.06
N GLY A 115 24.18 2.83 -7.29
CA GLY A 115 24.73 1.86 -8.23
C GLY A 115 24.03 0.51 -8.10
N PRO A 116 23.41 -0.03 -9.18
CA PRO A 116 22.61 -1.25 -9.10
C PRO A 116 23.42 -2.47 -8.67
N ARG A 117 24.71 -2.54 -9.02
CA ARG A 117 25.59 -3.65 -8.64
C ARG A 117 25.81 -3.71 -7.12
N ASN A 118 25.95 -2.56 -6.48
CA ASN A 118 26.15 -2.48 -5.03
C ASN A 118 24.85 -2.88 -4.31
N PHE A 119 23.71 -2.38 -4.79
CA PHE A 119 22.39 -2.70 -4.24
C PHE A 119 22.10 -4.21 -4.24
N TYR A 120 22.28 -4.90 -5.38
CA TYR A 120 22.03 -6.35 -5.44
C TYR A 120 23.05 -7.16 -4.64
N ARG A 121 24.30 -6.68 -4.52
CA ARG A 121 25.31 -7.32 -3.67
C ARG A 121 24.89 -7.29 -2.21
N ASP A 122 24.41 -6.15 -1.73
CA ASP A 122 23.98 -5.98 -0.35
C ASP A 122 22.75 -6.87 -0.04
N ILE A 123 21.78 -6.94 -0.96
CA ILE A 123 20.64 -7.84 -0.85
C ILE A 123 21.09 -9.31 -0.78
N SER A 124 22.03 -9.70 -1.65
CA SER A 124 22.57 -11.07 -1.64
C SER A 124 23.33 -11.38 -0.35
N ALA A 125 24.03 -10.38 0.23
CA ALA A 125 24.74 -10.52 1.49
C ALA A 125 23.77 -10.68 2.68
N SER A 126 22.65 -9.95 2.70
CA SER A 126 21.64 -10.03 3.76
C SER A 126 20.93 -11.38 3.83
N MET A 127 20.85 -12.13 2.72
CA MET A 127 20.13 -13.42 2.69
C MET A 127 20.99 -14.65 3.05
N GLY A 128 22.31 -14.52 3.15
CA GLY A 128 23.21 -15.54 3.72
C GLY A 128 23.26 -16.92 3.04
N LYS A 129 22.47 -17.21 2.01
CA LYS A 129 22.39 -18.54 1.34
C LYS A 129 22.69 -18.46 -0.16
N LYS A 130 23.47 -19.44 -0.65
CA LYS A 130 23.62 -19.73 -2.09
C LYS A 130 22.30 -20.26 -2.63
N VAL A 131 21.61 -19.48 -3.46
CA VAL A 131 20.38 -19.94 -4.15
C VAL A 131 20.70 -20.95 -5.24
N ASN A 132 19.85 -21.98 -5.35
CA ASN A 132 19.83 -22.88 -6.51
C ASN A 132 19.47 -22.10 -7.79
N PHE A 133 19.69 -22.67 -8.97
CA PHE A 133 19.39 -22.04 -10.27
C PHE A 133 17.95 -21.49 -10.37
N PHE A 134 16.95 -22.22 -9.86
CA PHE A 134 15.55 -21.76 -9.80
C PHE A 134 15.36 -20.62 -8.79
N GLY A 135 16.12 -20.67 -7.70
CA GLY A 135 16.25 -19.57 -6.76
C GLY A 135 16.86 -18.34 -7.44
N TYR A 136 17.84 -18.46 -8.34
CA TYR A 136 18.36 -17.30 -9.06
C TYR A 136 17.31 -16.60 -9.96
N PHE A 137 16.31 -17.33 -10.47
CA PHE A 137 15.25 -16.72 -11.29
C PHE A 137 14.15 -16.05 -10.42
N VAL A 138 13.70 -16.73 -9.37
CA VAL A 138 12.55 -16.31 -8.54
C VAL A 138 12.95 -15.57 -7.25
N SER A 139 14.23 -15.60 -6.88
CA SER A 139 14.73 -14.93 -5.68
C SER A 139 14.45 -13.42 -5.73
N PRO A 140 14.32 -12.76 -4.56
CA PRO A 140 14.23 -11.31 -4.45
C PRO A 140 15.38 -10.53 -5.15
N TYR A 141 16.53 -11.16 -5.43
CA TYR A 141 17.64 -10.59 -6.21
C TYR A 141 17.79 -11.21 -7.62
N GLY A 142 16.81 -12.01 -8.02
CA GLY A 142 16.79 -12.68 -9.31
C GLY A 142 16.53 -11.73 -10.47
N LEU A 143 16.72 -12.26 -11.69
CA LEU A 143 16.49 -11.52 -12.93
C LEU A 143 15.09 -10.91 -13.01
N VAL A 144 14.07 -11.57 -12.46
CA VAL A 144 12.69 -11.10 -12.50
C VAL A 144 12.51 -9.79 -11.75
N VAL A 145 13.05 -9.66 -10.54
CA VAL A 145 12.94 -8.41 -9.75
C VAL A 145 13.73 -7.30 -10.41
N ARG A 146 14.89 -7.61 -11.00
CA ARG A 146 15.70 -6.63 -11.73
C ARG A 146 15.00 -6.11 -12.99
N ILE A 147 14.38 -6.99 -13.77
CA ILE A 147 13.57 -6.60 -14.93
C ILE A 147 12.34 -5.80 -14.47
N CYS A 148 11.70 -6.23 -13.38
CA CYS A 148 10.57 -5.51 -12.81
C CYS A 148 10.96 -4.08 -12.39
N GLN A 149 12.09 -3.92 -11.69
CA GLN A 149 12.55 -2.61 -11.21
C GLN A 149 13.04 -1.69 -12.33
N PHE A 150 13.81 -2.20 -13.30
CA PHE A 150 14.41 -1.34 -14.34
C PHE A 150 13.57 -1.17 -15.59
N VAL A 151 12.61 -2.06 -15.85
CA VAL A 151 11.77 -2.01 -17.06
C VAL A 151 10.30 -1.81 -16.70
N LEU A 152 9.74 -2.65 -15.83
CA LEU A 152 8.30 -2.57 -15.52
C LEU A 152 7.96 -1.29 -14.75
N SER A 153 8.72 -0.93 -13.73
CA SER A 153 8.47 0.28 -12.93
C SER A 153 8.49 1.57 -13.75
N PRO A 154 9.51 1.88 -14.59
CA PRO A 154 9.47 3.10 -15.40
C PRO A 154 8.36 3.06 -16.46
N VAL A 155 8.07 1.91 -17.07
CA VAL A 155 6.95 1.77 -18.02
C VAL A 155 5.61 2.06 -17.34
N LEU A 156 5.40 1.54 -16.12
CA LEU A 156 4.18 1.80 -15.34
C LEU A 156 4.07 3.26 -14.89
N ILE A 157 5.19 3.91 -14.54
CA ILE A 157 5.19 5.34 -14.22
C ILE A 157 4.77 6.15 -15.44
N ILE A 158 5.40 5.91 -16.61
CA ILE A 158 5.07 6.61 -17.87
C ILE A 158 3.62 6.38 -18.25
N TYR A 159 3.14 5.13 -18.21
CA TYR A 159 1.75 4.79 -18.51
C TYR A 159 0.77 5.45 -17.53
N GLY A 160 1.09 5.45 -16.22
CA GLY A 160 0.26 6.07 -15.20
C GLY A 160 0.17 7.59 -15.37
N THR A 161 1.29 8.25 -15.65
CA THR A 161 1.33 9.70 -15.93
C THR A 161 0.57 10.02 -17.21
N TYR A 162 0.72 9.23 -18.27
CA TYR A 162 -0.03 9.40 -19.52
C TYR A 162 -1.55 9.27 -19.31
N ARG A 163 -2.00 8.26 -18.54
CA ARG A 163 -3.41 8.11 -18.21
C ARG A 163 -3.94 9.29 -17.37
N GLN A 164 -3.15 9.78 -16.43
CA GLN A 164 -3.53 10.95 -15.61
C GLN A 164 -3.67 12.22 -16.45
N TRP A 165 -2.78 12.42 -17.43
CA TRP A 165 -2.86 13.56 -18.36
C TRP A 165 -4.14 13.53 -19.20
N ILE A 166 -4.45 12.39 -19.83
CA ILE A 166 -5.68 12.26 -20.64
C ILE A 166 -6.93 12.39 -19.76
N GLY A 167 -6.91 11.82 -18.55
CA GLY A 167 -8.02 11.94 -17.60
C GLY A 167 -8.18 13.33 -16.96
N ALA A 168 -7.30 14.28 -17.25
CA ALA A 168 -7.41 15.69 -16.85
C ALA A 168 -7.97 16.58 -17.96
N GLU A 169 -7.96 16.13 -19.21
CA GLU A 169 -8.52 16.83 -20.38
C GLU A 169 -10.01 16.49 -20.66
N ILE A 170 -10.60 15.57 -19.89
CA ILE A 170 -12.01 15.16 -19.95
C ILE A 170 -12.67 15.45 -18.60
#